data_AF-A0A936AZ99-F1
#
_entry.id   AF-A0A936AZ99-F1
#
_cell.length_a   1.000
_cell.length_b   1.000
_cell.length_c   1.000
_cell.angle_alpha   90.00
_cell.angle_beta   90.00
_cell.angle_gamma   90.00
#
_symmetry.space_group_name_H-M   'P 1'
#
loop_
_entity.id
_entity.type
_entity.pdbx_description
1 polymer ?
#
loop_
_entity_poly.entity_id
_entity_poly.type
_entity_poly.pdbx_seq_one_letter_code
_entity_poly.pdbx_strand_id
1 'polypeptide(L)'
;MPPSNLGAEVAAIVAAYINLWADGLAQGGIGSNRIYTHVAFLPRARFQELSVPGGMTYEDVLNAAPSSQRPSVAFAASARPGFSTYPVIGVFDQIYEELSKHGNPWWASAEGTNTIPGGPPGNSGKDMETYLARSFNHGAALVTIFGWGIGGQSMPNNPYRTVTEGAEALAAYRKFLAQ
;
A
#
# COMPACT_ATOMS: atom_id res chain seq x y z
N MET A 1 31.37 14.34 5.62
CA MET A 1 31.19 13.46 6.79
C MET A 1 29.99 12.55 6.52
N PRO A 2 29.98 11.29 6.97
CA PRO A 2 28.79 10.45 6.85
C PRO A 2 27.62 11.07 7.67
N PRO A 3 26.36 10.83 7.26
CA PRO A 3 25.21 11.39 7.97
C PRO A 3 25.13 10.89 9.41
N SER A 4 24.68 11.76 10.33
CA SER A 4 24.45 11.39 11.73
C SER A 4 23.22 10.47 11.91
N ASN A 5 22.30 10.47 10.95
CA ASN A 5 21.14 9.58 10.92
C ASN A 5 20.85 9.12 9.49
N LEU A 6 21.44 7.99 9.10
CA LEU A 6 21.27 7.42 7.76
C LEU A 6 19.81 7.14 7.41
N GLY A 7 18.99 6.68 8.37
CA GLY A 7 17.58 6.37 8.13
C GLY A 7 16.77 7.61 7.76
N ALA A 8 17.04 8.75 8.42
CA ALA A 8 16.41 10.03 8.10
C ALA A 8 16.80 10.51 6.70
N GLU A 9 18.08 10.38 6.32
CA GLU A 9 18.54 10.74 4.96
C GLU A 9 17.88 9.88 3.88
N VAL A 10 17.79 8.56 4.09
CA VAL A 10 17.10 7.67 3.15
C VAL A 10 15.64 8.08 3.01
N ALA A 11 14.95 8.37 4.12
CA ALA A 11 13.57 8.84 4.09
C ALA A 11 13.43 10.16 3.32
N ALA A 12 14.35 11.11 3.53
CA ALA A 12 14.35 12.40 2.85
C ALA A 12 14.57 12.27 1.35
N ILE A 13 15.48 11.39 0.91
CA ILE A 13 15.73 11.10 -0.51
C ILE A 13 14.48 10.53 -1.17
N VAL A 14 13.82 9.56 -0.53
CA VAL A 14 12.59 8.94 -1.05
C VAL A 14 11.45 9.97 -1.12
N ALA A 15 11.28 10.79 -0.08
CA ALA A 15 10.30 11.87 -0.08
C ALA A 15 10.60 12.90 -1.19
N ALA A 16 11.86 13.28 -1.39
CA ALA A 16 12.26 14.20 -2.46
C ALA A 16 11.95 13.62 -3.84
N TYR A 17 12.21 12.33 -4.05
CA TYR A 17 11.88 11.64 -5.30
C TYR A 17 10.38 11.62 -5.56
N ILE A 18 9.56 11.30 -4.55
CA ILE A 18 8.10 11.31 -4.66
C ILE A 18 7.59 12.72 -4.98
N ASN A 19 8.08 13.75 -4.29
CA ASN A 19 7.67 15.13 -4.54
C ASN A 19 8.08 15.60 -5.94
N LEU A 20 9.29 15.26 -6.42
CA LEU A 20 9.73 15.60 -7.77
C LEU A 20 8.72 15.14 -8.83
N TRP A 21 8.25 13.90 -8.74
CA TRP A 21 7.26 13.37 -9.68
C TRP A 21 5.87 13.95 -9.48
N ALA A 22 5.40 14.05 -8.23
CA ALA A 22 4.08 14.61 -7.93
C ALA A 22 3.97 16.08 -8.39
N ASP A 23 4.97 16.90 -8.09
CA ASP A 23 5.03 18.30 -8.48
C ASP A 23 5.19 18.44 -9.99
N GLY A 24 6.01 17.59 -10.64
CA GLY A 24 6.14 17.58 -12.09
C GLY A 24 4.82 17.29 -12.81
N LEU A 25 4.06 16.30 -12.32
CA LEU A 25 2.72 15.99 -12.86
C LEU A 25 1.74 17.14 -12.64
N ALA A 26 1.79 17.79 -11.47
CA ALA A 26 0.92 18.93 -11.15
C ALA A 26 1.25 20.15 -12.01
N GLN A 27 2.54 20.46 -12.22
CA GLN A 27 3.01 21.50 -13.13
C GLN A 27 2.61 21.22 -14.59
N GLY A 28 2.51 19.94 -14.96
CA GLY A 28 1.95 19.50 -16.24
C GLY A 28 0.44 19.66 -16.37
N GLY A 29 -0.26 20.16 -15.35
CA GLY A 29 -1.70 20.44 -15.35
C GLY A 29 -2.57 19.32 -14.80
N ILE A 30 -2.00 18.25 -14.23
CA ILE A 30 -2.78 17.21 -13.55
C ILE A 30 -3.17 17.73 -12.17
N GLY A 31 -4.48 17.82 -11.88
CA GLY A 31 -4.93 18.23 -10.54
C GLY A 31 -4.40 17.29 -9.45
N SER A 32 -3.92 17.85 -8.33
CA SER A 32 -3.33 17.10 -7.21
C SER A 32 -4.26 16.01 -6.64
N ASN A 33 -5.58 16.18 -6.79
CA ASN A 33 -6.58 15.18 -6.40
C ASN A 33 -6.67 13.96 -7.34
N ARG A 34 -5.90 13.95 -8.44
CA ARG A 34 -5.78 12.86 -9.41
C ARG A 34 -4.38 12.23 -9.42
N ILE A 35 -3.48 12.74 -8.60
CA ILE A 35 -2.14 12.19 -8.42
C ILE A 35 -2.16 11.41 -7.11
N TYR A 36 -1.71 10.16 -7.17
CA TYR A 36 -1.61 9.27 -6.02
C TYR A 36 -0.19 8.76 -5.93
N THR A 37 0.44 8.91 -4.76
CA THR A 37 1.74 8.31 -4.51
C THR A 37 1.58 6.80 -4.28
N HIS A 38 2.70 6.09 -4.21
CA HIS A 38 2.68 4.66 -3.91
C HIS A 38 3.89 4.30 -3.05
N VAL A 39 3.59 3.87 -1.82
CA VAL A 39 4.58 3.37 -0.86
C VAL A 39 4.18 1.99 -0.37
N ALA A 40 5.05 1.00 -0.62
CA ALA A 40 5.00 -0.29 0.04
C ALA A 40 5.82 -0.24 1.34
N PHE A 41 5.39 -0.95 2.39
CA PHE A 41 6.08 -0.97 3.67
C PHE A 41 5.85 -2.29 4.41
N LEU A 42 6.79 -2.64 5.30
CA LEU A 42 6.61 -3.69 6.31
C LEU A 42 5.84 -3.08 7.50
N PRO A 43 4.67 -3.60 7.89
CA PRO A 43 3.98 -3.06 9.05
C PRO A 43 4.73 -3.28 10.36
N ARG A 44 4.60 -2.35 11.31
CA ARG A 44 5.19 -2.47 12.66
C ARG A 44 4.71 -3.72 13.39
N ALA A 45 3.42 -4.03 13.30
CA ALA A 45 2.86 -5.26 13.89
C ALA A 45 3.53 -6.51 13.32
N ARG A 46 3.77 -6.55 11.99
CA ARG A 46 4.47 -7.66 11.36
C ARG A 46 5.93 -7.73 11.78
N PHE A 47 6.63 -6.60 11.87
CA PHE A 47 8.00 -6.54 12.37
C PHE A 47 8.14 -7.13 13.77
N GLN A 48 7.17 -6.89 14.67
CA GLN A 48 7.18 -7.45 16.03
C GLN A 48 7.10 -8.98 16.08
N GLU A 49 6.57 -9.62 15.02
CA GLU A 49 6.53 -11.08 14.89
C GLU A 49 7.78 -11.67 14.23
N LEU A 50 8.62 -10.84 13.60
CA LEU A 50 9.84 -11.31 12.93
C LEU A 50 10.94 -11.58 13.95
N SER A 51 11.60 -12.74 13.80
CA SER A 51 12.88 -12.99 14.46
C SER A 51 13.99 -12.22 13.73
N VAL A 52 14.23 -10.97 14.15
CA VAL A 52 15.32 -10.14 13.63
C VAL A 52 16.59 -10.32 14.45
N PRO A 53 17.80 -10.20 13.85
CA PRO A 53 19.04 -10.18 14.60
C PRO A 53 19.01 -9.12 15.72
N GLY A 54 19.59 -9.46 16.87
CA GLY A 54 19.61 -8.57 18.03
C GLY A 54 20.23 -7.20 17.69
N GLY A 55 19.56 -6.13 18.14
CA GLY A 55 19.99 -4.74 17.91
C GLY A 55 19.48 -4.11 16.62
N MET A 56 18.81 -4.86 15.73
CA MET A 56 18.20 -4.32 14.52
C MET A 56 16.88 -3.59 14.86
N THR A 57 16.78 -2.33 14.46
CA THR A 57 15.55 -1.55 14.60
C THR A 57 14.58 -1.79 13.44
N TYR A 58 13.32 -1.40 13.61
CA TYR A 58 12.33 -1.40 12.51
C TYR A 58 12.83 -0.60 11.31
N GLU A 59 13.50 0.53 11.56
CA GLU A 59 14.02 1.40 10.51
C GLU A 59 15.18 0.76 9.75
N ASP A 60 16.01 -0.04 10.43
CA ASP A 60 17.09 -0.81 9.80
C ASP A 60 16.52 -1.87 8.85
N VAL A 61 15.44 -2.56 9.27
CA VAL A 61 14.76 -3.54 8.40
C VAL A 61 14.16 -2.86 7.17
N LEU A 62 13.51 -1.71 7.34
CA LEU A 62 12.98 -0.95 6.20
C LEU A 62 14.09 -0.55 5.23
N ASN A 63 15.22 -0.04 5.74
CA ASN A 63 16.34 0.37 4.89
C ASN A 63 17.00 -0.81 4.15
N ALA A 64 16.99 -2.01 4.75
CA ALA A 64 17.55 -3.21 4.15
C ALA A 64 16.62 -3.87 3.10
N ALA A 65 15.31 -3.62 3.18
CA ALA A 65 14.31 -4.19 2.29
C ALA A 65 14.00 -3.21 1.13
N PRO A 66 14.48 -3.47 -0.11
CA PRO A 66 14.38 -2.49 -1.21
C PRO A 66 12.94 -2.11 -1.58
N SER A 67 11.97 -2.98 -1.31
CA SER A 67 10.55 -2.76 -1.56
C SER A 67 9.77 -2.19 -0.36
N SER A 68 10.44 -1.84 0.74
CA SER A 68 9.79 -1.32 1.95
C SER A 68 10.30 0.08 2.27
N GLN A 69 9.38 1.01 2.46
CA GLN A 69 9.67 2.39 2.82
C GLN A 69 8.89 2.81 4.08
N ARG A 70 9.18 3.98 4.61
CA ARG A 70 8.42 4.56 5.73
C ARG A 70 7.07 5.08 5.20
N PRO A 71 5.92 4.70 5.77
CA PRO A 71 4.62 5.21 5.31
C PRO A 71 4.51 6.73 5.23
N SER A 72 5.19 7.45 6.13
CA SER A 72 5.19 8.91 6.18
C SER A 72 5.73 9.58 4.91
N VAL A 73 6.52 8.89 4.08
CA VAL A 73 7.02 9.44 2.80
C VAL A 73 5.97 9.41 1.69
N ALA A 74 4.82 8.78 1.91
CA ALA A 74 3.74 8.75 0.93
C ALA A 74 3.06 10.12 0.76
N PHE A 75 3.26 11.05 1.69
CA PHE A 75 2.59 12.35 1.69
C PHE A 75 3.40 13.37 0.88
N ALA A 76 2.76 13.96 -0.13
CA ALA A 76 3.30 15.03 -0.95
C ALA A 76 2.27 16.14 -1.09
N ALA A 77 2.70 17.39 -1.20
CA ALA A 77 1.78 18.54 -1.29
C ALA A 77 0.88 18.48 -2.54
N SER A 78 1.44 17.94 -3.63
CA SER A 78 0.77 17.86 -4.93
C SER A 78 0.10 16.52 -5.21
N ALA A 79 -0.08 15.64 -4.21
CA ALA A 79 -0.69 14.33 -4.40
C ALA A 79 -1.47 13.85 -3.18
N ARG A 80 -2.33 12.86 -3.40
CA ARG A 80 -2.92 12.05 -2.32
C ARG A 80 -1.96 10.93 -1.94
N PRO A 81 -1.82 10.58 -0.65
CA PRO A 81 -0.97 9.47 -0.25
C PRO A 81 -1.54 8.16 -0.78
N GLY A 82 -0.68 7.24 -1.21
CA GLY A 82 -1.09 5.89 -1.56
C GLY A 82 -0.12 4.82 -1.09
N PHE A 83 -0.68 3.66 -0.81
CA PHE A 83 0.01 2.57 -0.12
C PHE A 83 -0.24 1.23 -0.80
N SER A 84 0.70 0.29 -0.62
CA SER A 84 0.38 -1.11 -0.82
C SER A 84 -0.49 -1.63 0.31
N THR A 85 -1.54 -2.41 0.01
CA THR A 85 -2.59 -2.78 0.98
C THR A 85 -2.80 -4.28 1.09
N TYR A 86 -1.77 -5.09 0.86
CA TYR A 86 -1.86 -6.53 1.08
C TYR A 86 -2.32 -6.86 2.51
N PRO A 87 -3.04 -7.97 2.74
CA PRO A 87 -3.71 -8.23 4.00
C PRO A 87 -2.76 -8.85 5.04
N VAL A 88 -1.56 -8.27 5.14
CA VAL A 88 -0.58 -8.53 6.18
C VAL A 88 -1.05 -7.85 7.47
N ILE A 89 -0.78 -8.48 8.61
CA ILE A 89 -1.17 -7.95 9.91
C ILE A 89 -0.68 -6.50 10.10
N GLY A 90 -1.59 -5.63 10.56
CA GLY A 90 -1.30 -4.23 10.86
C GLY A 90 -1.15 -3.28 9.66
N VAL A 91 -1.25 -3.73 8.39
CA VAL A 91 -1.14 -2.82 7.22
C VAL A 91 -2.17 -1.70 7.29
N PHE A 92 -3.45 -2.05 7.34
CA PHE A 92 -4.53 -1.06 7.35
C PHE A 92 -4.49 -0.20 8.60
N ASP A 93 -4.22 -0.78 9.77
CA ASP A 93 -4.18 -0.05 11.03
C ASP A 93 -3.06 1.00 11.03
N GLN A 94 -1.87 0.64 10.51
CA GLN A 94 -0.77 1.58 10.37
C GLN A 94 -1.05 2.65 9.30
N ILE A 95 -1.73 2.31 8.19
CA ILE A 95 -2.18 3.32 7.23
C ILE A 95 -3.12 4.32 7.91
N TYR A 96 -4.11 3.87 8.67
CA TYR A 96 -5.05 4.76 9.35
C TYR A 96 -4.37 5.63 10.40
N GLU A 97 -3.42 5.06 11.16
CA GLU A 97 -2.59 5.82 12.10
C GLU A 97 -1.85 6.95 11.40
N GLU A 98 -1.20 6.65 10.27
CA GLU A 98 -0.46 7.65 9.50
C GLU A 98 -1.39 8.68 8.87
N LEU A 99 -2.52 8.30 8.29
CA LEU A 99 -3.51 9.25 7.78
C LEU A 99 -4.01 10.20 8.88
N SER A 100 -4.23 9.70 10.10
CA SER A 100 -4.69 10.51 11.23
C SER A 100 -3.70 11.62 11.62
N LYS A 101 -2.39 11.36 11.50
CA LYS A 101 -1.31 12.34 11.75
C LYS A 101 -1.32 13.49 10.73
N HIS A 102 -1.98 13.28 9.58
CA HIS A 102 -2.04 14.23 8.47
C HIS A 102 -3.45 14.76 8.22
N GLY A 103 -4.36 14.66 9.20
CA GLY A 103 -5.72 15.20 9.09
C GLY A 103 -6.68 14.36 8.26
N ASN A 104 -6.38 13.07 8.07
CA ASN A 104 -7.19 12.10 7.31
C ASN A 104 -7.48 12.53 5.86
N PRO A 105 -6.45 12.76 5.02
CA PRO A 105 -6.68 13.06 3.62
C PRO A 105 -7.27 11.84 2.89
N TRP A 106 -7.96 12.10 1.78
CA TRP A 106 -8.29 11.05 0.82
C TRP A 106 -7.01 10.35 0.35
N TRP A 107 -7.04 9.02 0.25
CA TRP A 107 -5.85 8.22 -0.05
C TRP A 107 -6.13 7.15 -1.11
N ALA A 108 -5.10 6.43 -1.53
CA ALA A 108 -5.25 5.30 -2.46
C ALA A 108 -4.67 4.00 -1.91
N SER A 109 -5.41 2.91 -2.10
CA SER A 109 -4.79 1.61 -2.22
C SER A 109 -4.17 1.51 -3.61
N ALA A 110 -2.89 1.82 -3.73
CA ALA A 110 -2.18 1.94 -5.02
C ALA A 110 -1.78 0.59 -5.61
N GLU A 111 -1.56 -0.41 -4.75
CA GLU A 111 -1.30 -1.79 -5.15
C GLU A 111 -1.76 -2.73 -4.02
N GLY A 112 -2.68 -3.64 -4.29
CA GLY A 112 -3.03 -4.66 -3.31
C GLY A 112 -4.16 -5.54 -3.77
N THR A 113 -4.42 -6.57 -3.01
CA THR A 113 -5.57 -7.46 -3.20
C THR A 113 -5.84 -8.15 -1.87
N ASN A 114 -6.94 -8.88 -1.73
CA ASN A 114 -7.27 -9.64 -0.53
C ASN A 114 -6.48 -10.98 -0.41
N THR A 115 -5.30 -11.08 -1.02
CA THR A 115 -4.36 -12.20 -0.86
C THR A 115 -2.93 -11.71 -0.66
N ILE A 116 -2.09 -12.50 0.01
CA ILE A 116 -0.68 -12.17 0.29
C ILE A 116 0.22 -12.73 -0.82
N PRO A 117 1.13 -11.92 -1.39
CA PRO A 117 2.12 -12.40 -2.34
C PRO A 117 3.04 -13.48 -1.80
N GLY A 118 3.17 -14.58 -2.55
CA GLY A 118 4.04 -15.71 -2.20
C GLY A 118 3.66 -16.47 -0.92
N GLY A 119 2.53 -16.12 -0.28
CA GLY A 119 2.00 -16.83 0.87
C GLY A 119 1.34 -18.16 0.46
N PRO A 120 1.18 -19.11 1.41
CA PRO A 120 0.37 -20.28 1.15
C PRO A 120 -1.04 -19.86 0.69
N PRO A 121 -1.69 -20.61 -0.23
CA PRO A 121 -3.08 -20.38 -0.59
C PRO A 121 -3.93 -20.57 0.66
N GLY A 122 -4.23 -19.44 1.30
CA GLY A 122 -4.87 -19.35 2.58
C GLY A 122 -5.58 -18.02 2.58
N ASN A 123 -6.88 -18.11 2.85
CA ASN A 123 -7.75 -16.97 3.02
C ASN A 123 -6.99 -15.91 3.85
N SER A 124 -6.83 -14.69 3.37
CA SER A 124 -6.27 -13.57 4.15
C SER A 124 -7.11 -13.19 5.40
N GLY A 125 -8.04 -14.07 5.75
CA GLY A 125 -9.20 -13.88 6.60
C GLY A 125 -10.22 -12.91 6.02
N LYS A 126 -10.06 -12.42 4.78
CA LYS A 126 -10.87 -11.31 4.25
C LYS A 126 -11.33 -11.61 2.83
N ASP A 127 -12.64 -11.67 2.69
CA ASP A 127 -13.30 -11.60 1.38
C ASP A 127 -13.06 -10.22 0.74
N MET A 128 -13.35 -10.10 -0.57
CA MET A 128 -13.12 -8.86 -1.30
C MET A 128 -13.99 -7.73 -0.74
N GLU A 129 -15.21 -8.05 -0.29
CA GLU A 129 -16.08 -7.06 0.35
C GLU A 129 -15.42 -6.42 1.59
N THR A 130 -14.90 -7.21 2.51
CA THR A 130 -14.21 -6.74 3.73
C THR A 130 -12.96 -5.95 3.37
N TYR A 131 -12.21 -6.41 2.37
CA TYR A 131 -11.03 -5.71 1.88
C TYR A 131 -11.37 -4.31 1.35
N LEU A 132 -12.37 -4.22 0.46
CA LEU A 132 -12.83 -2.94 -0.10
C LEU A 132 -13.43 -2.03 0.99
N ALA A 133 -14.16 -2.59 1.96
CA ALA A 133 -14.69 -1.85 3.09
C ALA A 133 -13.58 -1.19 3.92
N ARG A 134 -12.49 -1.92 4.19
CA ARG A 134 -11.29 -1.36 4.87
C ARG A 134 -10.63 -0.22 4.08
N SER A 135 -10.80 -0.17 2.76
CA SER A 135 -10.35 0.97 1.97
C SER A 135 -11.38 2.09 1.95
N PHE A 136 -12.53 1.87 1.31
CA PHE A 136 -13.50 2.93 1.00
C PHE A 136 -14.17 3.51 2.26
N ASN A 137 -14.51 2.70 3.27
CA ASN A 137 -15.13 3.21 4.50
C ASN A 137 -14.13 4.00 5.37
N HIS A 138 -12.85 4.01 5.00
CA HIS A 138 -11.78 4.74 5.68
C HIS A 138 -11.13 5.79 4.77
N GLY A 139 -11.89 6.33 3.79
CA GLY A 139 -11.48 7.50 3.01
C GLY A 139 -10.57 7.20 1.82
N ALA A 140 -10.47 5.94 1.37
CA ALA A 140 -9.81 5.66 0.10
C ALA A 140 -10.64 6.27 -1.04
N ALA A 141 -10.02 7.11 -1.86
CA ALA A 141 -10.58 7.63 -3.09
C ALA A 141 -10.36 6.69 -4.29
N LEU A 142 -9.39 5.79 -4.18
CA LEU A 142 -9.01 4.85 -5.22
C LEU A 142 -8.56 3.52 -4.61
N VAL A 143 -8.97 2.42 -5.23
CA VAL A 143 -8.46 1.09 -4.93
C VAL A 143 -8.06 0.41 -6.23
N THR A 144 -6.75 0.22 -6.40
CA THR A 144 -6.15 -0.49 -7.53
C THR A 144 -5.89 -1.94 -7.12
N ILE A 145 -6.63 -2.87 -7.73
CA ILE A 145 -6.49 -4.30 -7.43
C ILE A 145 -5.34 -4.91 -8.23
N PHE A 146 -4.39 -5.53 -7.54
CA PHE A 146 -3.26 -6.22 -8.12
C PHE A 146 -3.67 -7.59 -8.66
N GLY A 147 -3.95 -7.62 -9.96
CA GLY A 147 -4.44 -8.78 -10.68
C GLY A 147 -3.37 -9.58 -11.41
N TRP A 148 -2.28 -9.96 -10.74
CA TRP A 148 -1.21 -10.72 -11.38
C TRP A 148 -1.78 -11.99 -12.03
N GLY A 149 -1.46 -12.21 -13.31
CA GLY A 149 -1.89 -13.37 -14.09
C GLY A 149 -3.40 -13.46 -14.39
N ILE A 150 -4.14 -12.34 -14.28
CA ILE A 150 -5.51 -12.23 -14.82
C ILE A 150 -5.50 -12.47 -16.34
N GLY A 151 -6.53 -13.17 -16.84
CA GLY A 151 -6.72 -13.44 -18.27
C GLY A 151 -5.75 -14.46 -18.89
N GLY A 152 -4.73 -14.92 -18.14
CA GLY A 152 -3.76 -15.91 -18.61
C GLY A 152 -4.24 -17.36 -18.43
N GLN A 153 -4.20 -18.15 -19.49
CA GLN A 153 -4.38 -19.61 -19.44
C GLN A 153 -3.15 -20.33 -18.88
N SER A 154 -2.01 -19.63 -18.76
CA SER A 154 -0.73 -20.20 -18.33
C SER A 154 -0.65 -20.52 -16.83
N MET A 155 -1.56 -19.98 -16.01
CA MET A 155 -1.60 -20.22 -14.57
C MET A 155 -3.05 -20.46 -14.09
N PRO A 156 -3.65 -21.62 -14.43
CA PRO A 156 -5.06 -21.90 -14.14
C PRO A 156 -5.41 -21.88 -12.65
N ASN A 157 -4.43 -22.14 -11.77
CA ASN A 157 -4.60 -22.16 -10.31
C ASN A 157 -3.99 -20.91 -9.64
N ASN A 158 -3.93 -19.79 -10.34
CA ASN A 158 -3.35 -18.57 -9.80
C ASN A 158 -4.26 -17.98 -8.70
N PRO A 159 -3.80 -17.93 -7.43
CA PRO A 159 -4.63 -17.44 -6.33
C PRO A 159 -5.05 -15.98 -6.52
N TYR A 160 -4.20 -15.13 -7.13
CA TYR A 160 -4.53 -13.73 -7.41
C TYR A 160 -5.70 -13.58 -8.36
N ARG A 161 -5.72 -14.43 -9.39
CA ARG A 161 -6.79 -14.48 -10.35
C ARG A 161 -8.09 -14.83 -9.63
N THR A 162 -8.11 -15.96 -8.91
CA THR A 162 -9.30 -16.42 -8.18
C THR A 162 -9.89 -15.35 -7.27
N VAL A 163 -9.06 -14.67 -6.49
CA VAL A 163 -9.57 -13.66 -5.53
C VAL A 163 -9.89 -12.31 -6.15
N THR A 164 -9.46 -12.05 -7.39
CA THR A 164 -9.72 -10.78 -8.09
C THR A 164 -10.86 -10.90 -9.11
N GLU A 165 -10.98 -12.01 -9.83
CA GLU A 165 -12.04 -12.19 -10.86
C GLU A 165 -13.11 -13.23 -10.47
N GLY A 166 -13.00 -13.84 -9.29
CA GLY A 166 -13.99 -14.79 -8.79
C GLY A 166 -15.37 -14.16 -8.58
N ALA A 167 -16.41 -15.00 -8.56
CA ALA A 167 -17.80 -14.54 -8.43
C ALA A 167 -18.04 -13.68 -7.17
N GLU A 168 -17.37 -13.99 -6.06
CA GLU A 168 -17.41 -13.20 -4.81
C GLU A 168 -16.83 -11.80 -5.03
N ALA A 169 -15.62 -11.71 -5.58
CA ALA A 169 -14.97 -10.44 -5.87
C ALA A 169 -15.80 -9.57 -6.84
N LEU A 170 -16.35 -10.17 -7.90
CA LEU A 170 -17.23 -9.47 -8.84
C LEU A 170 -18.51 -8.94 -8.18
N ALA A 171 -19.08 -9.69 -7.22
CA ALA A 171 -20.24 -9.24 -6.46
C ALA A 171 -19.87 -8.05 -5.55
N ALA A 172 -18.74 -8.12 -4.86
CA ALA A 172 -18.21 -7.02 -4.05
C ALA A 172 -17.96 -5.76 -4.89
N TYR A 173 -17.32 -5.87 -6.06
CA TYR A 173 -17.10 -4.72 -6.95
C TYR A 173 -18.40 -4.06 -7.38
N ARG A 174 -19.40 -4.84 -7.79
CA ARG A 174 -20.72 -4.30 -8.17
C ARG A 174 -21.35 -3.54 -7.02
N LYS A 175 -21.23 -4.03 -5.79
CA LYS A 175 -21.75 -3.37 -4.59
C LYS A 175 -21.09 -2.01 -4.31
N PHE A 176 -19.76 -1.93 -4.43
CA PHE A 176 -19.02 -0.67 -4.19
C PHE A 176 -19.12 0.32 -5.35
N LEU A 177 -19.23 -0.15 -6.60
CA LEU A 177 -19.31 0.70 -7.79
C LEU A 177 -20.72 1.19 -8.12
N ALA A 178 -21.77 0.63 -7.50
CA ALA A 178 -23.14 1.08 -7.68
C ALA A 178 -23.52 2.30 -6.81
N GLN A 179 -22.58 2.85 -6.06
CA GLN A 179 -22.78 3.98 -5.15
C GLN A 179 -22.58 5.34 -5.83
#